data_AF-A0A382PY56-F1
#
_entry.id   AF-A0A382PY56-F1
#
_cell.length_a   1.000
_cell.length_b   1.000
_cell.length_c   1.000
_cell.angle_alpha   90.00
_cell.angle_beta   90.00
_cell.angle_gamma   90.00
#
_symmetry.space_group_name_H-M   'P 1'
#
loop_
_entity.id
_entity.type
_entity.pdbx_description
1 polymer ?
#
loop_
_entity_poly.entity_id
_entity_poly.type
_entity_poly.pdbx_seq_one_letter_code
_entity_poly.pdbx_strand_id
1 'polypeptide(L)'
;AVRAVLIDVEARGNAYQTNTNYGKAKEPLLAFTQFLRTFAIQPLDGWKSRMNAAMTGVYQFYYLENTIGQSPLRSDTVFNFFSTDFVPADTHFDNNSIVAPELQIQSDTILIKFSNLILNSLWTLEKNRILEENPSLETFAAGRKYNQHNYVINLDRELQVLENSLDGDTNGDYENINDTSKKDTAVTTLISHLDKVLTGGVLPSDYYTALKTHLMNINYSSTKNKKEALAIMRDAIRFIVTSSAYMIQK
;
A
#
# COMPACT_ATOMS: atom_id res chain seq x y z
N ALA A 1 4.29 -30.48 0.62
CA ALA A 1 4.89 -29.37 1.36
C ALA A 1 3.84 -28.33 1.78
N VAL A 2 3.20 -27.60 0.86
CA VAL A 2 2.22 -26.54 1.19
C VAL A 2 1.03 -27.03 2.06
N ARG A 3 0.46 -28.20 1.76
CA ARG A 3 -0.63 -28.77 2.56
C ARG A 3 -0.24 -29.05 4.02
N ALA A 4 0.98 -29.53 4.26
CA ALA A 4 1.45 -29.83 5.62
C ALA A 4 1.57 -28.56 6.46
N VAL A 5 2.08 -27.47 5.87
CA VAL A 5 2.16 -26.15 6.52
C VAL A 5 0.76 -25.56 6.77
N LEU A 6 -0.17 -25.70 5.82
CA LEU A 6 -1.55 -25.18 5.96
C LEU A 6 -2.45 -25.97 6.92
N ILE A 7 -2.10 -27.23 7.23
CA ILE A 7 -2.80 -28.08 8.20
C ILE A 7 -2.09 -28.16 9.55
N ASP A 8 -0.95 -27.48 9.70
CA ASP A 8 -0.18 -27.48 10.93
C ASP A 8 -1.02 -26.90 12.08
N VAL A 9 -0.95 -27.54 13.24
CA VAL A 9 -1.72 -27.13 14.43
C VAL A 9 -1.22 -25.78 14.95
N GLU A 10 0.07 -25.45 14.81
CA GLU A 10 0.60 -24.13 15.12
C GLU A 10 0.07 -23.08 14.12
N ALA A 11 0.00 -23.42 12.83
CA ALA A 11 -0.53 -22.52 11.80
C ALA A 11 -2.06 -22.30 11.90
N ARG A 12 -2.79 -23.17 12.63
CA ARG A 12 -4.27 -23.14 12.74
C ARG A 12 -4.80 -22.93 14.16
N GLY A 13 -3.93 -22.95 15.16
CA GLY A 13 -4.30 -22.88 16.56
C GLY A 13 -4.61 -21.45 17.00
N ASN A 14 -5.59 -21.28 17.89
CA ASN A 14 -5.93 -19.98 18.46
C ASN A 14 -4.94 -19.51 19.54
N ALA A 15 -3.90 -20.31 19.86
CA ALA A 15 -2.93 -20.03 20.93
C ALA A 15 -2.21 -18.69 20.76
N TYR A 16 -2.05 -18.22 19.52
CA TYR A 16 -1.37 -16.98 19.19
C TYR A 16 -2.29 -15.74 19.23
N GLN A 17 -3.62 -15.92 19.22
CA GLN A 17 -4.58 -14.80 19.21
C GLN A 17 -4.56 -14.00 20.51
N THR A 18 -4.20 -14.62 21.63
CA THR A 18 -4.13 -13.99 22.95
C THR A 18 -2.71 -13.58 23.35
N ASN A 19 -1.70 -13.91 22.54
CA ASN A 19 -0.31 -13.57 22.85
C ASN A 19 -0.02 -12.13 22.37
N THR A 20 0.20 -11.23 23.32
CA THR A 20 0.51 -9.81 23.04
C THR A 20 1.84 -9.61 22.32
N ASN A 21 2.74 -10.60 22.39
CA ASN A 21 4.05 -10.59 21.76
C ASN A 21 4.05 -11.33 20.40
N TYR A 22 2.88 -11.76 19.92
CA TYR A 22 2.79 -12.47 18.65
C TYR A 22 2.82 -11.53 17.45
N GLY A 23 3.54 -11.99 16.42
CA GLY A 23 3.78 -11.27 15.18
C GLY A 23 5.18 -10.69 15.11
N LYS A 24 5.49 -10.06 13.98
CA LYS A 24 6.78 -9.41 13.73
C LYS A 24 6.60 -8.16 12.89
N ALA A 25 7.55 -7.24 12.98
CA ALA A 25 7.60 -6.10 12.07
C ALA A 25 7.90 -6.60 10.64
N LYS A 26 7.18 -6.08 9.65
CA LYS A 26 7.46 -6.35 8.24
C LYS A 26 8.67 -5.55 7.81
N GLU A 27 9.54 -6.19 7.05
CA GLU A 27 10.57 -5.49 6.28
C GLU A 27 9.92 -4.48 5.32
N PRO A 28 10.47 -3.26 5.15
CA PRO A 28 9.94 -2.28 4.20
C PRO A 28 9.76 -2.83 2.78
N LEU A 29 10.67 -3.69 2.32
CA LEU A 29 10.57 -4.32 1.00
C LEU A 29 9.38 -5.30 0.92
N LEU A 30 9.11 -6.05 2.00
CA LEU A 30 7.97 -6.96 2.07
C LEU A 30 6.65 -6.20 2.19
N ALA A 31 6.61 -5.13 2.97
CA ALA A 31 5.45 -4.23 3.07
C ALA A 31 5.10 -3.62 1.69
N PHE A 32 6.12 -3.17 0.95
CA PHE A 32 5.92 -2.67 -0.43
C PHE A 32 5.46 -3.79 -1.36
N THR A 33 6.05 -4.98 -1.28
CA THR A 33 5.66 -6.14 -2.11
C THR A 33 4.23 -6.58 -1.84
N GLN A 34 3.78 -6.55 -0.58
CA GLN A 34 2.39 -6.80 -0.23
C GLN A 34 1.47 -5.79 -0.93
N PHE A 35 1.82 -4.50 -0.92
CA PHE A 35 1.03 -3.45 -1.56
C PHE A 35 0.91 -3.71 -3.07
N LEU A 36 2.04 -4.02 -3.72
CA LEU A 36 2.08 -4.40 -5.13
C LEU A 36 1.17 -5.60 -5.44
N ARG A 37 1.19 -6.62 -4.58
CA ARG A 37 0.42 -7.85 -4.77
C ARG A 37 -1.07 -7.65 -4.52
N THR A 38 -1.46 -6.92 -3.48
CA THR A 38 -2.86 -6.69 -3.11
C THR A 38 -3.65 -6.08 -4.26
N PHE A 39 -3.03 -5.14 -5.00
CA PHE A 39 -3.66 -4.47 -6.13
C PHE A 39 -3.27 -5.04 -7.49
N ALA A 40 -2.64 -6.22 -7.52
CA ALA A 40 -2.19 -6.90 -8.74
C ALA A 40 -1.45 -5.96 -9.72
N ILE A 41 -0.57 -5.10 -9.20
CA ILE A 41 0.15 -4.08 -9.95
C ILE A 41 0.91 -4.73 -11.11
N GLN A 42 0.80 -4.15 -12.30
CA GLN A 42 1.39 -4.67 -13.54
C GLN A 42 2.60 -3.83 -13.97
N PRO A 43 3.58 -4.40 -14.70
CA PRO A 43 4.62 -3.60 -15.30
C PRO A 43 4.01 -2.62 -16.30
N LEU A 44 4.60 -1.45 -16.44
CA LEU A 44 4.21 -0.50 -17.47
C LEU A 44 4.94 -0.90 -18.75
N ASP A 45 4.22 -1.08 -19.86
CA ASP A 45 4.83 -1.44 -21.14
C ASP A 45 5.11 -0.19 -21.98
N GLY A 46 6.26 -0.15 -22.65
CA GLY A 46 6.64 0.92 -23.60
C GLY A 46 7.68 1.93 -23.07
N TRP A 47 8.10 1.85 -21.80
CA TRP A 47 9.15 2.72 -21.26
C TRP A 47 10.52 2.44 -21.86
N LYS A 48 11.41 3.44 -21.80
CA LYS A 48 12.74 3.39 -22.45
C LYS A 48 13.84 2.95 -21.49
N SER A 49 14.55 1.89 -21.85
CA SER A 49 15.77 1.44 -21.18
C SER A 49 16.92 2.45 -21.30
N ARG A 50 18.05 2.18 -20.63
CA ARG A 50 19.29 2.97 -20.77
C ARG A 50 19.78 3.09 -22.20
N MET A 51 19.51 2.08 -23.03
CA MET A 51 19.89 2.03 -24.45
C MET A 51 18.76 2.49 -25.37
N ASN A 52 17.74 3.18 -24.84
CA ASN A 52 16.57 3.67 -25.57
C ASN A 52 15.69 2.58 -26.23
N ALA A 53 15.88 1.30 -25.87
CA ALA A 53 14.98 0.21 -26.26
C ALA A 53 13.66 0.30 -25.46
N ALA A 54 12.54 0.01 -26.12
CA ALA A 54 11.23 -0.09 -25.47
C ALA A 54 11.13 -1.40 -24.67
N MET A 55 10.66 -1.32 -23.43
CA MET A 55 10.56 -2.44 -22.50
C MET A 55 9.13 -2.93 -22.39
N THR A 56 8.93 -4.24 -22.31
CA THR A 56 7.63 -4.90 -22.17
C THR A 56 7.73 -6.01 -21.14
N GLY A 57 6.79 -6.08 -20.20
CA GLY A 57 6.75 -7.09 -19.14
C GLY A 57 7.84 -6.93 -18.08
N VAL A 58 8.50 -5.77 -17.99
CA VAL A 58 9.62 -5.53 -17.07
C VAL A 58 9.21 -4.58 -15.96
N TYR A 59 9.22 -5.07 -14.72
CA TYR A 59 9.12 -4.22 -13.53
C TYR A 59 10.39 -3.41 -13.35
N GLN A 60 10.29 -2.09 -13.38
CA GLN A 60 11.42 -1.21 -13.06
C GLN A 60 11.22 -0.51 -11.73
N PHE A 61 12.20 -0.70 -10.86
CA PHE A 61 12.26 -0.17 -9.52
C PHE A 61 13.57 0.59 -9.36
N TYR A 62 13.54 1.91 -9.51
CA TYR A 62 14.77 2.69 -9.50
C TYR A 62 15.26 2.96 -8.07
N TYR A 63 16.45 2.43 -7.74
CA TYR A 63 17.16 2.63 -6.47
C TYR A 63 16.29 2.51 -5.21
N LEU A 64 15.57 1.39 -5.07
CA LEU A 64 14.73 1.16 -3.89
C LEU A 64 15.54 1.20 -2.57
N GLU A 65 16.81 0.79 -2.60
CA GLU A 65 17.71 0.83 -1.45
C GLU A 65 17.91 2.25 -0.90
N ASN A 66 17.90 3.27 -1.77
CA ASN A 66 18.02 4.67 -1.35
C ASN A 66 16.70 5.22 -0.76
N THR A 67 15.58 4.55 -1.05
CA THR A 67 14.24 4.93 -0.59
C THR A 67 13.91 4.21 0.71
N ILE A 68 13.96 2.88 0.74
CA ILE A 68 13.47 2.07 1.86
C ILE A 68 14.57 1.27 2.57
N GLY A 69 15.85 1.53 2.26
CA GLY A 69 16.98 0.85 2.90
C GLY A 69 17.18 -0.59 2.47
N GLN A 70 16.38 -1.08 1.52
CA GLN A 70 16.42 -2.45 1.01
C GLN A 70 16.10 -2.47 -0.49
N SER A 71 16.68 -3.44 -1.19
CA SER A 71 16.37 -3.71 -2.60
C SER A 71 16.67 -5.18 -2.90
N PRO A 72 15.88 -5.85 -3.76
CA PRO A 72 16.10 -7.27 -4.07
C PRO A 72 17.54 -7.53 -4.53
N LEU A 73 18.18 -8.54 -3.94
CA LEU A 73 19.56 -8.95 -4.26
C LEU A 73 20.64 -7.88 -4.02
N ARG A 74 20.39 -6.91 -3.13
CA ARG A 74 21.32 -5.82 -2.77
C ARG A 74 21.66 -5.74 -1.29
N SER A 75 21.71 -6.87 -0.59
CA SER A 75 22.25 -6.86 0.77
C SER A 75 23.76 -6.69 0.72
N ASP A 76 24.30 -5.80 1.56
CA ASP A 76 25.75 -5.54 1.65
C ASP A 76 26.51 -6.71 2.30
N THR A 77 25.81 -7.65 2.95
CA THR A 77 26.41 -8.78 3.65
C THR A 77 25.70 -10.09 3.32
N VAL A 78 26.34 -11.22 3.63
CA VAL A 78 25.69 -12.54 3.56
C VAL A 78 24.67 -12.77 4.68
N PHE A 79 24.61 -11.86 5.67
CA PHE A 79 23.79 -11.95 6.88
C PHE A 79 22.50 -11.11 6.79
N ASN A 80 22.10 -10.70 5.58
CA ASN A 80 20.92 -9.87 5.31
C ASN A 80 21.13 -8.37 5.66
N PHE A 81 20.06 -7.56 5.57
CA PHE A 81 20.06 -6.11 5.79
C PHE A 81 20.15 -5.66 7.26
N PHE A 82 19.98 -6.58 8.20
CA PHE A 82 19.92 -6.33 9.65
C PHE A 82 20.40 -7.55 10.42
N SER A 83 20.81 -7.35 11.67
CA SER A 83 21.22 -8.40 12.60
C SER A 83 20.01 -9.18 13.10
N THR A 84 20.11 -10.52 13.10
CA THR A 84 19.08 -11.42 13.65
C THR A 84 18.85 -11.24 15.15
N ASP A 85 19.80 -10.65 15.85
CA ASP A 85 19.79 -10.51 17.30
C ASP A 85 19.51 -9.06 17.74
N PHE A 86 19.06 -8.20 16.82
CA PHE A 86 18.77 -6.82 17.16
C PHE A 86 17.56 -6.70 18.10
N VAL A 87 17.79 -6.01 19.22
CA VAL A 87 16.79 -5.68 20.22
C VAL A 87 16.54 -4.17 20.18
N PRO A 88 15.31 -3.71 19.91
CA PRO A 88 14.95 -2.29 20.00
C PRO A 88 15.23 -1.74 21.40
N ALA A 89 15.56 -0.44 21.48
CA ALA A 89 15.78 0.25 22.75
C ALA A 89 14.43 0.53 23.47
N ASP A 90 13.77 -0.53 23.93
CA ASP A 90 12.49 -0.48 24.61
C ASP A 90 12.44 -1.52 25.74
N THR A 91 11.92 -1.11 26.90
CA THR A 91 11.92 -1.92 28.12
C THR A 91 11.11 -3.21 28.00
N HIS A 92 10.10 -3.24 27.12
CA HIS A 92 9.30 -4.45 26.89
C HIS A 92 10.13 -5.51 26.16
N PHE A 93 10.92 -5.11 25.16
CA PHE A 93 11.78 -6.03 24.42
C PHE A 93 12.90 -6.60 25.30
N ASP A 94 13.53 -5.77 26.12
CA ASP A 94 14.61 -6.16 27.03
C ASP A 94 14.10 -7.16 28.10
N ASN A 95 13.04 -6.78 28.83
CA ASN A 95 12.50 -7.62 29.92
C ASN A 95 11.95 -8.97 29.45
N ASN A 96 11.49 -9.06 28.20
CA ASN A 96 10.93 -10.29 27.64
C ASN A 96 11.92 -11.04 26.73
N SER A 97 13.16 -10.56 26.59
CA SER A 97 14.19 -11.15 25.70
C SER A 97 13.68 -11.33 24.26
N ILE A 98 12.95 -10.34 23.74
CA ILE A 98 12.38 -10.35 22.39
C ILE A 98 13.31 -9.58 21.45
N VAL A 99 13.57 -10.15 20.28
CA VAL A 99 14.28 -9.48 19.19
C VAL A 99 13.29 -8.97 18.14
N ALA A 100 13.62 -7.86 17.47
CA ALA A 100 12.88 -7.37 16.31
C ALA A 100 13.84 -6.90 15.22
N PRO A 101 14.51 -7.84 14.54
CA PRO A 101 15.55 -7.56 13.54
C PRO A 101 15.15 -6.51 12.49
N GLU A 102 13.94 -6.62 11.97
CA GLU A 102 13.41 -5.76 10.91
C GLU A 102 13.30 -4.29 11.34
N LEU A 103 13.25 -3.99 12.65
CA LEU A 103 13.19 -2.62 13.17
C LEU A 103 14.54 -1.91 13.11
N GLN A 104 15.66 -2.64 13.01
CA GLN A 104 17.00 -2.03 12.94
C GLN A 104 17.14 -1.05 11.77
N ILE A 105 16.50 -1.37 10.65
CA ILE A 105 16.54 -0.57 9.41
C ILE A 105 15.36 0.40 9.28
N GLN A 106 14.35 0.30 10.15
CA GLN A 106 13.15 1.14 10.12
C GLN A 106 13.31 2.41 10.93
N SER A 107 14.28 3.25 10.53
CA SER A 107 14.40 4.60 11.06
C SER A 107 13.23 5.49 10.62
N ASP A 108 13.00 6.58 11.35
CA ASP A 108 12.00 7.61 10.99
C ASP A 108 12.16 8.09 9.54
N THR A 109 13.40 8.22 9.08
CA THR A 109 13.70 8.62 7.69
C THR A 109 13.19 7.58 6.69
N ILE A 110 13.38 6.29 6.98
CA ILE A 110 12.91 5.20 6.11
C ILE A 110 11.39 5.12 6.11
N LEU A 111 10.74 5.27 7.26
CA LEU A 111 9.28 5.28 7.35
C LEU A 111 8.66 6.45 6.57
N ILE A 112 9.23 7.65 6.67
CA ILE A 112 8.80 8.82 5.87
C ILE A 112 9.01 8.55 4.38
N LYS A 113 10.18 8.03 3.98
CA LYS A 113 10.45 7.69 2.57
C LYS A 113 9.53 6.60 2.04
N PHE A 114 9.16 5.61 2.86
CA PHE A 114 8.17 4.60 2.51
C PHE A 114 6.79 5.23 2.27
N SER A 115 6.33 6.12 3.17
CA SER A 115 5.08 6.86 2.97
C SER A 115 5.09 7.69 1.68
N ASN A 116 6.21 8.36 1.39
CA ASN A 116 6.39 9.13 0.17
C ASN A 116 6.45 8.23 -1.08
N LEU A 117 7.03 7.02 -0.98
CA LEU A 117 7.01 6.05 -2.06
C LEU A 117 5.57 5.67 -2.42
N ILE A 118 4.75 5.30 -1.43
CA ILE A 118 3.34 4.95 -1.66
C ILE A 118 2.56 6.13 -2.23
N LEU A 119 2.73 7.32 -1.65
CA LEU A 119 2.12 8.56 -2.14
C LEU A 119 2.46 8.79 -3.62
N ASN A 120 3.75 8.87 -3.96
CA ASN A 120 4.20 9.15 -5.32
C ASN A 120 3.74 8.08 -6.32
N SER A 121 3.66 6.83 -5.89
CA SER A 121 3.17 5.72 -6.70
C SER A 121 1.69 5.89 -7.04
N LEU A 122 0.86 6.16 -6.04
CA LEU A 122 -0.58 6.42 -6.23
C LEU A 122 -0.86 7.70 -7.04
N TRP A 123 -0.02 8.73 -6.90
CA TRP A 123 -0.19 9.99 -7.62
C TRP A 123 0.33 9.99 -9.05
N THR A 124 1.36 9.19 -9.35
CA THR A 124 2.03 9.22 -10.66
C THR A 124 1.68 8.02 -11.53
N LEU A 125 1.43 6.86 -10.91
CA LEU A 125 1.36 5.57 -11.59
C LEU A 125 -0.03 4.93 -11.55
N GLU A 126 -1.00 5.60 -10.94
CA GLU A 126 -2.39 5.16 -10.95
C GLU A 126 -3.03 5.43 -12.32
N LYS A 127 -3.72 4.42 -12.86
CA LYS A 127 -4.21 4.40 -14.23
C LYS A 127 -5.16 5.56 -14.54
N ASN A 128 -6.17 5.80 -13.71
CA ASN A 128 -7.14 6.87 -13.92
C ASN A 128 -6.45 8.23 -13.87
N ARG A 129 -5.48 8.41 -12.96
CA ARG A 129 -4.62 9.60 -12.90
C ARG A 129 -3.86 9.85 -14.19
N ILE A 130 -3.22 8.81 -14.72
CA ILE A 130 -2.44 8.90 -15.95
C ILE A 130 -3.36 9.33 -17.09
N LEU A 131 -4.54 8.71 -17.21
CA LEU A 131 -5.50 8.97 -18.29
C LEU A 131 -6.21 10.33 -18.17
N GLU A 132 -6.18 11.00 -17.01
CA GLU A 132 -6.63 12.39 -16.89
C GLU A 132 -5.69 13.38 -17.60
N GLU A 133 -4.40 13.06 -17.69
CA GLU A 133 -3.37 13.96 -18.24
C GLU A 133 -2.78 13.49 -19.56
N ASN A 134 -3.02 12.24 -19.93
CA ASN A 134 -2.43 11.61 -21.10
C ASN A 134 -3.52 10.91 -21.91
N PRO A 135 -3.47 10.94 -23.25
CA PRO A 135 -4.45 10.27 -24.09
C PRO A 135 -4.51 8.74 -23.88
N SER A 136 -3.39 8.13 -23.49
CA SER A 136 -3.27 6.68 -23.31
C SER A 136 -2.09 6.30 -22.41
N LEU A 137 -2.08 5.05 -21.94
CA LEU A 137 -0.97 4.51 -21.14
C LEU A 137 0.32 4.38 -21.97
N GLU A 138 0.21 4.10 -23.27
CA GLU A 138 1.34 3.99 -24.18
C GLU A 138 2.03 5.35 -24.36
N THR A 139 1.23 6.42 -24.46
CA THR A 139 1.75 7.79 -24.55
C THR A 139 2.53 8.17 -23.28
N PHE A 140 1.95 7.87 -22.12
CA PHE A 140 2.62 8.07 -20.84
C PHE A 140 3.91 7.25 -20.77
N ALA A 141 3.86 5.96 -21.09
CA ALA A 141 4.99 5.05 -21.05
C ALA A 141 6.14 5.46 -21.97
N ALA A 142 5.85 5.96 -23.18
CA ALA A 142 6.88 6.41 -24.12
C ALA A 142 7.77 7.55 -23.55
N GLY A 143 7.23 8.37 -22.64
CA GLY A 143 7.97 9.43 -21.94
C GLY A 143 8.78 8.94 -20.74
N ARG A 144 8.60 7.68 -20.31
CA ARG A 144 9.20 7.10 -19.11
C ARG A 144 10.57 6.49 -19.39
N LYS A 145 11.46 6.58 -18.41
CA LYS A 145 12.86 6.13 -18.51
C LYS A 145 13.24 5.16 -17.40
N TYR A 146 14.37 4.49 -17.59
CA TYR A 146 14.95 3.53 -16.64
C TYR A 146 15.22 4.10 -15.23
N ASN A 147 15.35 5.41 -15.08
CA ASN A 147 15.64 6.08 -13.81
C ASN A 147 14.37 6.42 -13.01
N GLN A 148 13.27 5.71 -13.27
CA GLN A 148 11.97 5.94 -12.64
C GLN A 148 11.28 4.60 -12.35
N HIS A 149 10.29 4.59 -11.46
CA HIS A 149 9.48 3.40 -11.15
C HIS A 149 8.46 3.09 -12.26
N ASN A 150 8.66 2.07 -13.09
CA ASN A 150 7.77 1.80 -14.23
C ASN A 150 6.89 0.59 -13.95
N TYR A 151 5.71 0.87 -13.39
CA TYR A 151 4.59 -0.03 -13.20
C TYR A 151 3.29 0.80 -13.23
N VAL A 152 2.15 0.14 -13.34
CA VAL A 152 0.83 0.78 -13.36
C VAL A 152 -0.07 0.19 -12.29
N ILE A 153 -0.76 1.06 -11.57
CA ILE A 153 -1.72 0.71 -10.52
C ILE A 153 -3.12 0.87 -11.09
N ASN A 154 -3.91 -0.22 -11.10
CA ASN A 154 -5.30 -0.18 -11.52
C ASN A 154 -6.21 -0.29 -10.30
N LEU A 155 -6.91 0.78 -9.96
CA LEU A 155 -7.77 0.88 -8.76
C LEU A 155 -9.26 0.96 -9.12
N ASP A 156 -9.64 0.55 -10.33
CA ASP A 156 -11.03 0.56 -10.77
C ASP A 156 -11.94 -0.26 -9.86
N ARG A 157 -11.43 -1.37 -9.32
CA ARG A 157 -12.22 -2.22 -8.41
C ARG A 157 -12.56 -1.48 -7.13
N GLU A 158 -11.58 -0.82 -6.53
CA GLU A 158 -11.73 -0.07 -5.29
C GLU A 158 -12.64 1.16 -5.51
N LEU A 159 -12.53 1.80 -6.67
CA LEU A 159 -13.42 2.89 -7.08
C LEU A 159 -14.87 2.41 -7.29
N GLN A 160 -15.07 1.24 -7.90
CA GLN A 160 -16.40 0.63 -8.04
C GLN A 160 -17.02 0.29 -6.68
N VAL A 161 -16.23 -0.14 -5.69
CA VAL A 161 -16.75 -0.38 -4.33
C VAL A 161 -17.28 0.91 -3.71
N LEU A 162 -16.54 2.01 -3.87
CA LEU A 162 -16.97 3.34 -3.41
C LEU A 162 -18.26 3.77 -4.12
N GLU A 163 -18.26 3.69 -5.45
CA GLU A 163 -19.36 4.18 -6.30
C GLU A 163 -20.66 3.39 -6.11
N ASN A 164 -20.60 2.05 -6.11
CA ASN A 164 -21.77 1.22 -5.86
C ASN A 164 -22.38 1.51 -4.49
N SER A 165 -21.57 1.84 -3.48
CA SER A 165 -22.07 2.20 -2.15
C SER A 165 -22.59 3.64 -2.06
N LEU A 166 -22.19 4.50 -2.99
CA LEU A 166 -22.54 5.92 -3.03
C LEU A 166 -23.85 6.14 -3.79
N ASP A 167 -23.93 5.56 -4.99
CA ASP A 167 -24.95 5.85 -6.00
C ASP A 167 -25.76 4.60 -6.39
N GLY A 168 -25.21 3.40 -6.16
CA GLY A 168 -25.83 2.14 -6.56
C GLY A 168 -25.50 1.69 -7.98
N ASP A 169 -24.53 2.33 -8.63
CA ASP A 169 -24.05 2.01 -9.97
C ASP A 169 -22.51 2.12 -10.11
N THR A 170 -22.01 2.06 -11.36
CA THR A 170 -20.58 2.08 -11.71
C THR A 170 -20.30 2.88 -12.99
N ASN A 171 -20.98 4.01 -13.17
CA ASN A 171 -20.95 4.82 -14.40
C ASN A 171 -19.76 5.83 -14.45
N GLY A 172 -19.07 6.04 -13.33
CA GLY A 172 -17.92 6.91 -13.11
C GLY A 172 -18.22 8.37 -12.77
N ASP A 173 -19.48 8.75 -12.48
CA ASP A 173 -19.88 10.14 -12.23
C ASP A 173 -19.80 10.58 -10.75
N TYR A 174 -19.96 9.64 -9.82
CA TYR A 174 -19.99 9.87 -8.38
C TYR A 174 -21.00 10.96 -7.98
N GLU A 175 -22.21 10.96 -8.58
CA GLU A 175 -23.22 12.02 -8.47
C GLU A 175 -23.45 12.48 -7.02
N ASN A 176 -23.58 11.53 -6.09
CA ASN A 176 -23.93 11.85 -4.70
C ASN A 176 -22.75 12.02 -3.75
N ILE A 177 -21.52 12.23 -4.26
CA ILE A 177 -20.33 12.39 -3.40
C ILE A 177 -20.41 13.61 -2.46
N ASN A 178 -21.23 14.60 -2.82
CA ASN A 178 -21.47 15.79 -2.01
C ASN A 178 -22.60 15.60 -0.98
N ASP A 179 -23.37 14.50 -1.06
CA ASP A 179 -24.35 14.13 -0.04
C ASP A 179 -23.62 13.53 1.16
N THR A 180 -23.74 14.17 2.32
CA THR A 180 -23.02 13.76 3.53
C THR A 180 -23.37 12.34 4.00
N SER A 181 -24.63 11.93 3.91
CA SER A 181 -25.08 10.62 4.39
C SER A 181 -24.64 9.50 3.45
N LYS A 182 -24.75 9.73 2.14
CA LYS A 182 -24.31 8.76 1.12
C LYS A 182 -22.79 8.64 1.12
N LYS A 183 -22.08 9.76 1.20
CA LYS A 183 -20.61 9.77 1.33
C LYS A 183 -20.14 9.03 2.57
N ASP A 184 -20.79 9.23 3.72
CA ASP A 184 -20.46 8.52 4.96
C ASP A 184 -20.55 7.00 4.79
N THR A 185 -21.63 6.55 4.16
CA THR A 185 -21.86 5.13 3.85
C THR A 185 -20.79 4.61 2.91
N ALA A 186 -20.53 5.32 1.80
CA ALA A 186 -19.54 4.94 0.80
C ALA A 186 -18.10 4.87 1.35
N VAL A 187 -17.69 5.88 2.13
CA VAL A 187 -16.37 5.91 2.79
C VAL A 187 -16.24 4.76 3.80
N THR A 188 -17.30 4.48 4.58
CA THR A 188 -17.32 3.36 5.53
C THR A 188 -17.14 2.03 4.80
N THR A 189 -17.86 1.82 3.70
CA THR A 189 -17.74 0.62 2.86
C THR A 189 -16.35 0.47 2.27
N LEU A 190 -15.77 1.57 1.76
CA LEU A 190 -14.42 1.58 1.19
C LEU A 190 -13.36 1.23 2.23
N ILE A 191 -13.38 1.87 3.41
CA ILE A 191 -12.41 1.57 4.48
C ILE A 191 -12.54 0.12 4.90
N SER A 192 -13.77 -0.39 5.09
CA SER A 192 -14.02 -1.79 5.47
C SER A 192 -13.50 -2.78 4.42
N HIS A 193 -13.67 -2.46 3.14
CA HIS A 193 -13.12 -3.25 2.04
C HIS A 193 -11.58 -3.25 2.08
N LEU A 194 -10.97 -2.08 2.18
CA LEU A 194 -9.51 -1.90 2.21
C LEU A 194 -8.87 -2.54 3.44
N ASP A 195 -9.50 -2.42 4.60
CA ASP A 195 -9.07 -3.06 5.84
C ASP A 195 -8.97 -4.59 5.65
N LYS A 196 -10.01 -5.19 5.08
CA LYS A 196 -10.03 -6.63 4.80
C LYS A 196 -8.92 -7.07 3.86
N VAL A 197 -8.62 -6.30 2.80
CA VAL A 197 -7.62 -6.71 1.79
C VAL A 197 -6.17 -6.32 2.15
N LEU A 198 -5.96 -5.27 2.94
CA LEU A 198 -4.63 -4.77 3.30
C LEU A 198 -4.16 -5.25 4.68
N THR A 199 -5.04 -5.33 5.67
CA THR A 199 -4.67 -5.71 7.05
C THR A 199 -5.28 -7.05 7.48
N GLY A 200 -6.31 -7.53 6.77
CA GLY A 200 -7.06 -8.72 7.16
C GLY A 200 -8.24 -8.42 8.09
N GLY A 201 -8.67 -7.16 8.19
CA GLY A 201 -9.81 -6.76 9.03
C GLY A 201 -9.43 -6.46 10.48
N VAL A 202 -8.19 -6.02 10.72
CA VAL A 202 -7.65 -5.76 12.06
C VAL A 202 -7.20 -4.31 12.25
N LEU A 203 -7.70 -3.39 11.41
CA LEU A 203 -7.41 -1.97 11.57
C LEU A 203 -7.99 -1.48 12.92
N PRO A 204 -7.18 -0.82 13.77
CA PRO A 204 -7.66 -0.32 15.06
C PRO A 204 -8.82 0.68 14.93
N SER A 205 -9.79 0.63 15.86
CA SER A 205 -10.99 1.49 15.85
C SER A 205 -10.69 2.98 15.83
N ASP A 206 -9.66 3.40 16.57
CA ASP A 206 -9.28 4.81 16.69
C ASP A 206 -8.67 5.30 15.38
N TYR A 207 -7.85 4.45 14.74
CA TYR A 207 -7.28 4.71 13.42
C TYR A 207 -8.38 4.76 12.34
N TYR A 208 -9.31 3.81 12.38
CA TYR A 208 -10.48 3.80 11.50
C TYR A 208 -11.27 5.11 11.61
N THR A 209 -11.54 5.56 12.84
CA THR A 209 -12.30 6.79 13.11
C THR A 209 -11.56 8.03 12.59
N ALA A 210 -10.26 8.13 12.84
CA ALA A 210 -9.44 9.22 12.35
C ALA A 210 -9.38 9.24 10.81
N LEU A 211 -9.20 8.08 10.18
CA LEU A 211 -9.18 7.94 8.72
C LEU A 211 -10.52 8.35 8.11
N LYS A 212 -11.64 7.83 8.64
CA LYS A 212 -12.99 8.20 8.17
C LYS A 212 -13.20 9.70 8.28
N THR A 213 -12.82 10.31 9.40
CA THR A 213 -12.93 11.76 9.62
C THR A 213 -12.15 12.54 8.55
N HIS A 214 -10.91 12.13 8.26
CA HIS A 214 -10.11 12.74 7.20
C HIS A 214 -10.78 12.63 5.83
N LEU A 215 -11.20 11.43 5.44
CA LEU A 215 -11.80 11.18 4.12
C LEU A 215 -13.12 11.92 3.92
N MET A 216 -13.93 12.06 4.97
CA MET A 216 -15.17 12.86 4.93
C MET A 216 -14.91 14.35 4.69
N ASN A 217 -13.77 14.87 5.15
CA ASN A 217 -13.39 16.27 4.99
C ASN A 217 -12.76 16.61 3.63
N ILE A 218 -12.45 15.61 2.79
CA ILE A 218 -11.97 15.84 1.43
C ILE A 218 -13.12 16.43 0.61
N ASN A 219 -12.97 17.66 0.10
CA ASN A 219 -13.96 18.31 -0.77
C ASN A 219 -13.25 19.13 -1.85
N TYR A 220 -13.57 18.90 -3.12
CA TYR A 220 -12.95 19.62 -4.24
C TYR A 220 -13.89 20.64 -4.91
N SER A 221 -15.14 20.28 -5.18
CA SER A 221 -16.22 21.07 -5.82
C SER A 221 -17.28 20.11 -6.36
N SER A 222 -18.54 20.55 -6.44
CA SER A 222 -19.65 19.79 -7.05
C SER A 222 -19.48 19.46 -8.54
N THR A 223 -18.49 20.08 -9.20
CA THR A 223 -18.13 19.80 -10.60
C THR A 223 -16.94 18.84 -10.74
N LYS A 224 -16.38 18.35 -9.63
CA LYS A 224 -15.14 17.56 -9.59
C LYS A 224 -15.31 16.22 -8.87
N ASN A 225 -16.51 15.65 -8.92
CA ASN A 225 -16.88 14.44 -8.18
C ASN A 225 -15.89 13.29 -8.40
N LYS A 226 -15.55 12.95 -9.65
CA LYS A 226 -14.55 11.92 -9.96
C LYS A 226 -13.16 12.19 -9.36
N LYS A 227 -12.71 13.45 -9.36
CA LYS A 227 -11.41 13.82 -8.75
C LYS A 227 -11.44 13.68 -7.24
N GLU A 228 -12.57 14.01 -6.61
CA GLU A 228 -12.78 13.82 -5.18
C GLU A 228 -12.79 12.33 -4.82
N ALA A 229 -13.50 11.49 -5.58
CA ALA A 229 -13.50 10.04 -5.41
C ALA A 229 -12.08 9.44 -5.50
N LEU A 230 -11.31 9.86 -6.51
CA LEU A 230 -9.91 9.45 -6.67
C LEU A 230 -9.04 9.90 -5.48
N ALA A 231 -9.24 11.11 -4.96
CA ALA A 231 -8.51 11.59 -3.80
C ALA A 231 -8.83 10.78 -2.53
N ILE A 232 -10.12 10.52 -2.28
CA ILE A 232 -10.59 9.69 -1.16
C ILE A 232 -9.95 8.29 -1.24
N MET A 233 -10.00 7.66 -2.40
CA MET A 233 -9.44 6.32 -2.60
C MET A 233 -7.92 6.29 -2.41
N ARG A 234 -7.18 7.26 -2.97
CA ARG A 234 -5.71 7.31 -2.82
C ARG A 234 -5.30 7.55 -1.37
N ASP A 235 -5.94 8.47 -0.67
CA ASP A 235 -5.65 8.76 0.72
C ASP A 235 -6.00 7.58 1.63
N ALA A 236 -7.14 6.91 1.40
CA ALA A 236 -7.52 5.71 2.13
C ALA A 236 -6.44 4.62 2.03
N ILE A 237 -5.99 4.31 0.81
CA ILE A 237 -4.94 3.31 0.58
C ILE A 237 -3.62 3.75 1.20
N ARG A 238 -3.19 4.99 0.96
CA ARG A 238 -1.92 5.51 1.49
C ARG A 238 -1.87 5.40 3.01
N PHE A 239 -2.90 5.87 3.70
CA PHE A 239 -2.91 5.88 5.15
C PHE A 239 -2.92 4.46 5.70
N ILE A 240 -3.78 3.56 5.19
CA ILE A 240 -3.78 2.17 5.65
C ILE A 240 -2.41 1.51 5.41
N VAL A 241 -1.81 1.64 4.22
CA VAL A 241 -0.52 1.02 3.88
C VAL A 241 0.64 1.58 4.71
N THR A 242 0.53 2.83 5.18
CA THR A 242 1.57 3.46 6.01
C THR A 242 1.28 3.35 7.52
N SER A 243 0.21 2.67 7.90
CA SER A 243 -0.17 2.44 9.29
C SER A 243 0.70 1.36 9.94
N SER A 244 0.81 1.40 11.27
CA SER A 244 1.44 0.33 12.05
C SER A 244 0.73 -1.01 11.87
N ALA A 245 -0.60 -1.02 11.75
CA ALA A 245 -1.39 -2.23 11.51
C ALA A 245 -0.97 -2.95 10.22
N TYR A 246 -0.62 -2.19 9.18
CA TYR A 246 -0.09 -2.76 7.95
C TYR A 246 1.38 -3.20 8.08
N MET A 247 2.18 -2.51 8.89
CA MET A 247 3.60 -2.81 9.10
C MET A 247 3.87 -3.98 10.03
N ILE A 248 2.85 -4.58 10.64
CA ILE A 248 2.98 -5.81 11.44
C ILE A 248 2.49 -7.02 10.64
N GLN A 249 3.23 -8.11 10.69
CA GLN A 249 2.83 -9.42 10.20
C GLN A 249 2.42 -10.28 11.40
N LYS A 250 1.19 -10.77 11.37
CA LYS A 250 0.64 -11.76 12.30
C LYS A 250 0.35 -13.05 11.52
#